data_AF-A0A932DAP1-F1
#
_entry.id   AF-A0A932DAP1-F1
#
_cell.length_a   1.000
_cell.length_b   1.000
_cell.length_c   1.000
_cell.angle_alpha   90.00
_cell.angle_beta   90.00
_cell.angle_gamma   90.00
#
_symmetry.space_group_name_H-M   'P 1'
#
loop_
_entity.id
_entity.type
_entity.pdbx_description
1 polymer ?
#
loop_
_entity_poly.entity_id
_entity_poly.type
_entity_poly.pdbx_seq_one_letter_code
_entity_poly.pdbx_strand_id
1 'polypeptide(L)'
;MDALAEIVEALELLRRTDPQRFTRIERFIKRVFLANYRSFLGCYRSFGQVCDLKKLPIPLVPRPLAIYSYAATLVHESTHARLDRLRFPRTRANVKRIEKLCLKEEARFLARFPGIHEALDLALQHVTGPSAHTVLKHPSAYGLE
;
A
#
# COMPACT_ATOMS: atom_id res chain seq x y z
N MET A 1 5.77 1.34 -20.76
CA MET A 1 5.07 2.14 -19.72
C MET A 1 5.96 2.32 -18.51
N ASP A 2 5.87 3.50 -17.92
CA ASP A 2 6.81 4.04 -16.94
C ASP A 2 6.19 4.06 -15.54
N ALA A 3 6.70 3.16 -14.69
CA ALA A 3 6.26 3.03 -13.30
C ALA A 3 6.37 4.33 -12.50
N LEU A 4 7.31 5.20 -12.87
CA LEU A 4 7.46 6.49 -12.24
C LEU A 4 6.26 7.40 -12.54
N ALA A 5 5.79 7.44 -13.79
CA ALA A 5 4.62 8.21 -14.18
C ALA A 5 3.35 7.74 -13.43
N GLU A 6 3.16 6.43 -13.29
CA GLU A 6 2.03 5.87 -12.54
C GLU A 6 2.08 6.20 -11.04
N ILE A 7 3.29 6.23 -10.44
CA ILE A 7 3.48 6.66 -9.05
C ILE A 7 3.20 8.16 -8.87
N VAL A 8 3.64 9.00 -9.81
CA VAL A 8 3.33 10.44 -9.79
C VAL A 8 1.82 10.67 -9.87
N GLU A 9 1.13 9.98 -10.77
CA GLU A 9 -0.33 10.05 -10.88
C GLU A 9 -1.04 9.52 -9.62
N ALA A 10 -0.48 8.51 -8.95
CA ALA A 10 -1.00 8.03 -7.67
C ALA A 10 -0.89 9.10 -6.57
N LEU A 11 0.23 9.83 -6.52
CA LEU A 11 0.41 10.96 -5.61
C LEU A 11 -0.57 12.11 -5.93
N GLU A 12 -0.79 12.41 -7.21
CA GLU A 12 -1.77 13.41 -7.63
C GLU A 12 -3.21 13.00 -7.33
N LEU A 13 -3.54 11.72 -7.50
CA LEU A 13 -4.83 11.15 -7.09
C LEU A 13 -5.03 11.37 -5.59
N LEU A 14 -4.05 11.03 -4.76
CA LEU A 14 -4.11 11.25 -3.31
C LEU A 14 -4.25 12.73 -2.96
N ARG A 15 -3.46 13.61 -3.57
CA ARG A 15 -3.53 15.06 -3.33
C ARG A 15 -4.94 15.61 -3.60
N ARG A 16 -5.60 15.16 -4.67
CA ARG A 16 -6.94 15.63 -5.05
C ARG A 16 -8.06 14.99 -4.23
N THR A 17 -7.94 13.71 -3.89
CA THR A 17 -9.06 12.93 -3.34
C THR A 17 -8.97 12.67 -1.85
N ASP A 18 -7.78 12.73 -1.24
CA ASP A 18 -7.55 12.51 0.19
C ASP A 18 -6.34 13.35 0.68
N PRO A 19 -6.51 14.69 0.78
CA PRO A 19 -5.41 15.60 1.12
C PRO A 19 -4.84 15.35 2.53
N GLN A 20 -5.62 14.76 3.44
CA GLN A 20 -5.14 14.41 4.78
C GLN A 20 -4.14 13.26 4.74
N ARG A 21 -4.42 12.19 3.97
CA ARG A 21 -3.46 11.09 3.76
C ARG A 21 -2.30 11.52 2.89
N PHE A 22 -2.52 12.39 1.91
CA PHE A 22 -1.43 12.98 1.14
C PHE A 22 -0.44 13.76 2.03
N THR A 23 -0.95 14.63 2.91
CA THR A 23 -0.10 15.35 3.89
C THR A 23 0.69 14.40 4.80
N ARG A 24 0.09 13.26 5.18
CA ARG A 24 0.77 12.21 5.96
C ARG A 24 1.94 11.61 5.18
N ILE A 25 1.75 11.33 3.89
CA ILE A 25 2.80 10.83 3.00
C ILE A 25 3.94 11.84 2.94
N GLU A 26 3.68 13.11 2.60
CA GLU A 26 4.72 14.16 2.52
C GLU A 26 5.49 14.34 3.85
N ARG A 27 4.77 14.21 4.97
CA ARG A 27 5.37 14.36 6.30
C ARG A 27 6.33 13.23 6.65
N PHE A 28 5.97 11.98 6.36
CA PHE A 28 6.66 10.81 6.90
C PHE A 28 7.43 9.97 5.87
N ILE A 29 7.16 10.13 4.58
CA ILE A 29 7.91 9.48 3.49
C ILE A 29 8.70 10.57 2.77
N LYS A 30 10.03 10.46 2.78
CA LYS A 30 10.93 11.44 2.14
C LYS A 30 11.35 11.05 0.74
N ARG A 31 11.33 9.75 0.45
CA ARG A 31 11.79 9.20 -0.82
C ARG A 31 10.91 8.02 -1.22
N VAL A 32 10.56 7.93 -2.50
CA VAL A 32 9.87 6.78 -3.09
C VAL A 32 10.82 6.14 -4.09
N PHE A 33 11.14 4.87 -3.90
CA PHE A 33 12.14 4.14 -4.69
C PHE A 33 11.46 3.00 -5.44
N LEU A 34 11.70 2.91 -6.75
CA LEU A 34 11.32 1.72 -7.51
C LEU A 34 12.31 0.58 -7.21
N ALA A 35 11.83 -0.44 -6.50
CA ALA A 35 12.61 -1.54 -5.94
C ALA A 35 12.00 -2.90 -6.34
N ASN A 36 12.34 -3.38 -7.55
CA ASN A 36 11.74 -4.57 -8.15
C ASN A 36 12.15 -5.91 -7.52
N TYR A 37 13.07 -5.90 -6.56
CA TYR A 37 13.60 -7.10 -5.90
C TYR A 37 12.75 -7.57 -4.69
N ARG A 38 11.66 -6.85 -4.36
CA ARG A 38 10.80 -7.18 -3.21
C ARG A 38 9.67 -8.14 -3.60
N SER A 39 9.28 -8.99 -2.66
CA SER A 39 8.11 -9.88 -2.78
C SER A 39 6.77 -9.13 -2.64
N PHE A 40 6.77 -8.00 -1.94
CA PHE A 40 5.59 -7.17 -1.67
C PHE A 40 5.55 -5.94 -2.58
N LEU A 41 4.37 -5.34 -2.73
CA LEU A 41 4.19 -4.14 -3.56
C LEU A 41 4.84 -2.89 -2.93
N GLY A 42 4.80 -2.77 -1.61
CA GLY A 42 5.38 -1.67 -0.85
C GLY A 42 6.21 -2.14 0.33
N CYS A 43 7.15 -1.30 0.77
CA CYS A 43 7.84 -1.45 2.05
C CYS A 43 8.42 -0.11 2.53
N TYR A 44 7.98 0.34 3.70
CA TYR A 44 8.59 1.45 4.41
C TYR A 44 9.88 1.02 5.13
N ARG A 45 10.94 1.80 4.94
CA ARG A 45 12.20 1.72 5.68
C ARG A 45 12.36 2.98 6.53
N SER A 46 12.45 2.78 7.85
CA SER A 46 12.60 3.87 8.83
C SER A 46 13.87 4.67 8.59
N PHE A 47 15.00 3.99 8.35
CA PHE A 47 16.24 4.65 8.00
C PHE A 47 16.10 5.37 6.65
N GLY A 48 16.22 6.70 6.70
CA GLY A 48 16.09 7.55 5.52
C GLY A 48 14.66 7.78 5.04
N GLN A 49 13.65 7.28 5.77
CA GLN A 49 12.22 7.48 5.51
C GLN A 49 11.83 7.15 4.06
N VAL A 50 12.19 5.96 3.61
CA VAL A 50 12.04 5.53 2.21
C VAL A 50 10.85 4.59 2.08
N CYS A 51 10.02 4.82 1.07
CA CYS A 51 9.01 3.87 0.62
C CYS A 51 9.54 3.17 -0.64
N ASP A 52 9.92 1.90 -0.49
CA ASP A 52 10.25 1.04 -1.63
C ASP A 52 8.93 0.60 -2.28
N LEU A 53 8.80 0.72 -3.60
CA LEU A 53 7.66 0.25 -4.39
C LEU A 53 8.11 -0.71 -5.48
N LYS A 54 7.39 -1.80 -5.68
CA LYS A 54 7.63 -2.74 -6.77
C LYS A 54 6.89 -2.29 -8.02
N LYS A 55 7.53 -2.37 -9.19
CA LYS A 55 6.85 -2.15 -10.47
C LYS A 55 5.77 -3.22 -10.68
N LEU A 56 4.54 -2.77 -10.89
CA LEU A 56 3.45 -3.63 -11.34
C LEU A 56 3.62 -3.99 -12.84
N PRO A 57 3.43 -5.26 -13.23
CA PRO A 57 3.53 -5.69 -14.61
C PRO A 57 2.30 -5.21 -15.40
N ILE A 58 2.51 -4.35 -16.38
CA ILE A 58 1.51 -3.90 -17.35
C ILE A 58 1.74 -4.69 -18.66
N PRO A 59 0.70 -5.24 -19.32
CA PRO A 59 -0.74 -4.99 -19.16
C PRO A 59 -1.46 -5.90 -18.15
N LEU A 60 -0.78 -6.83 -17.49
CA LEU A 60 -1.41 -7.77 -16.55
C LEU A 60 -2.21 -7.05 -15.46
N VAL A 61 -1.69 -5.92 -14.97
CA VAL A 61 -2.44 -4.94 -14.20
C VAL A 61 -2.75 -3.75 -15.10
N PRO A 62 -4.03 -3.49 -15.43
CA PRO A 62 -4.43 -2.30 -16.16
C PRO A 62 -3.90 -1.02 -15.50
N ARG A 63 -3.42 -0.07 -16.31
CA ARG A 63 -2.80 1.17 -15.83
C ARG A 63 -3.64 1.93 -14.77
N PRO A 64 -4.97 2.10 -14.93
CA PRO A 64 -5.78 2.71 -13.88
C PRO A 64 -5.66 1.97 -12.54
N LEU A 65 -5.75 0.63 -12.57
CA LEU A 65 -5.61 -0.19 -11.36
C LEU A 65 -4.21 -0.10 -10.75
N ALA A 66 -3.17 0.06 -11.56
CA ALA A 66 -1.82 0.28 -11.06
C ALA A 66 -1.70 1.60 -10.28
N ILE A 67 -2.30 2.69 -10.78
CA ILE A 67 -2.33 4.00 -10.10
C ILE A 67 -3.02 3.88 -8.74
N TYR A 68 -4.19 3.24 -8.68
CA TYR A 68 -4.89 3.01 -7.42
C TYR A 68 -4.14 2.08 -6.48
N SER A 69 -3.47 1.05 -7.00
CA SER A 69 -2.60 0.16 -6.21
C SER A 69 -1.46 0.93 -5.55
N TYR A 70 -0.76 1.79 -6.31
CA TYR A 70 0.31 2.62 -5.76
C TYR A 70 -0.22 3.62 -4.72
N ALA A 71 -1.37 4.24 -4.97
CA ALA A 71 -1.98 5.18 -4.02
C ALA A 71 -2.35 4.49 -2.70
N ALA A 72 -2.99 3.31 -2.78
CA ALA A 72 -3.33 2.49 -1.63
C ALA A 72 -2.07 2.04 -0.86
N THR A 73 -1.04 1.61 -1.59
CA THR A 73 0.25 1.22 -0.99
C THR A 73 0.93 2.40 -0.29
N LEU A 74 0.93 3.60 -0.88
CA LEU A 74 1.49 4.79 -0.23
C LEU A 74 0.73 5.16 1.06
N VAL A 75 -0.60 4.98 1.07
CA VAL A 75 -1.41 5.12 2.30
C VAL A 75 -1.00 4.10 3.36
N HIS A 76 -0.83 2.84 2.97
CA HIS A 76 -0.35 1.76 3.82
C HIS A 76 1.01 2.10 4.45
N GLU A 77 2.01 2.39 3.60
CA GLU A 77 3.38 2.65 4.04
C GLU A 77 3.51 3.96 4.85
N SER A 78 2.71 4.99 4.54
CA SER A 78 2.68 6.20 5.36
C SER A 78 2.10 5.96 6.76
N THR A 79 1.28 4.90 6.93
CA THR A 79 0.78 4.48 8.23
C THR A 79 1.88 3.80 9.04
N HIS A 80 2.70 2.94 8.42
CA HIS A 80 3.94 2.45 9.04
C HIS A 80 4.85 3.59 9.46
N ALA A 81 5.10 4.55 8.55
CA ALA A 81 5.98 5.68 8.80
C ALA A 81 5.49 6.57 9.95
N ARG A 82 4.17 6.78 10.06
CA ARG A 82 3.57 7.51 11.18
C ARG A 82 3.77 6.80 12.51
N LEU A 83 3.52 5.48 12.56
CA LEU A 83 3.66 4.70 13.79
C LEU A 83 5.12 4.64 14.26
N ASP A 84 6.05 4.43 13.33
CA ASP A 84 7.49 4.48 13.58
C ASP A 84 7.89 5.84 14.19
N ARG A 85 7.40 6.95 13.63
CA ARG A 85 7.65 8.29 14.17
C ARG A 85 7.05 8.51 15.57
N LEU A 86 5.96 7.82 15.90
CA LEU A 86 5.34 7.81 17.23
C LEU A 86 5.99 6.81 18.20
N ARG A 87 7.14 6.22 17.83
CA ARG A 87 7.88 5.21 18.61
C ARG A 87 7.13 3.90 18.80
N PHE A 88 6.27 3.55 17.84
CA PHE A 88 5.66 2.22 17.71
C PHE A 88 6.23 1.50 16.47
N PRO A 89 7.53 1.15 16.47
CA PRO A 89 8.14 0.48 15.33
C PRO A 89 7.55 -0.93 15.13
N ARG A 90 7.64 -1.42 13.90
CA ARG A 90 7.24 -2.79 13.55
C ARG A 90 8.24 -3.79 14.12
N THR A 91 7.78 -4.64 15.02
CA THR A 91 8.53 -5.73 15.65
C THR A 91 7.81 -7.07 15.45
N ARG A 92 8.48 -8.19 15.75
CA ARG A 92 7.84 -9.52 15.69
C ARG A 92 6.60 -9.62 16.59
N ALA A 93 6.60 -8.94 17.73
CA ALA A 93 5.53 -9.00 18.72
C ALA A 93 4.27 -8.20 18.32
N ASN A 94 4.42 -7.15 17.52
CA ASN A 94 3.31 -6.25 17.17
C ASN A 94 2.94 -6.23 15.68
N VAL A 95 3.67 -6.98 14.83
CA VAL A 95 3.48 -6.99 13.37
C VAL A 95 2.02 -7.16 12.98
N LYS A 96 1.33 -8.20 13.45
CA LYS A 96 -0.08 -8.45 13.10
C LYS A 96 -1.00 -7.28 13.44
N ARG A 97 -0.76 -6.59 14.57
CA ARG A 97 -1.57 -5.44 14.99
C ARG A 97 -1.31 -4.21 14.11
N ILE A 98 -0.05 -3.98 13.77
CA ILE A 98 0.35 -2.88 12.88
C ILE A 98 -0.18 -3.11 11.47
N GLU A 99 0.05 -4.29 10.88
CA GLU A 99 -0.46 -4.63 9.55
C GLU A 99 -1.99 -4.48 9.48
N LYS A 100 -2.71 -4.94 10.51
CA LYS A 100 -4.17 -4.77 10.58
C LYS A 100 -4.59 -3.30 10.55
N LEU A 101 -3.83 -2.41 11.19
CA LEU A 101 -4.12 -0.97 11.14
C LEU A 101 -3.80 -0.38 9.76
N CYS A 102 -2.67 -0.74 9.17
CA CYS A 102 -2.28 -0.30 7.83
C CYS A 102 -3.32 -0.72 6.79
N LEU A 103 -3.77 -1.97 6.84
CA LEU A 103 -4.83 -2.50 5.97
C LEU A 103 -6.16 -1.79 6.15
N LYS A 104 -6.50 -1.43 7.39
CA LYS A 104 -7.72 -0.65 7.65
C LYS A 104 -7.65 0.73 7.02
N GLU A 105 -6.49 1.39 7.06
CA GLU A 105 -6.28 2.69 6.44
C GLU A 105 -6.32 2.62 4.92
N GLU A 106 -5.73 1.57 4.34
CA GLU A 106 -5.77 1.26 2.92
C GLU A 106 -7.21 1.01 2.44
N ALA A 107 -7.95 0.13 3.11
CA ALA A 107 -9.36 -0.16 2.79
C ALA A 107 -10.25 1.09 2.90
N ARG A 108 -10.03 1.95 3.91
CA ARG A 108 -10.74 3.23 4.04
C ARG A 108 -10.47 4.18 2.89
N PHE A 109 -9.26 4.17 2.32
CA PHE A 109 -8.95 4.94 1.12
C PHE A 109 -9.66 4.35 -0.10
N LEU A 110 -9.54 3.03 -0.32
CA LEU A 110 -10.14 2.35 -1.47
C LEU A 110 -11.68 2.38 -1.48
N ALA A 111 -12.32 2.40 -0.31
CA ALA A 111 -13.77 2.53 -0.19
C ALA A 111 -14.35 3.83 -0.82
N ARG A 112 -13.50 4.82 -1.11
CA ARG A 112 -13.88 6.04 -1.84
C ARG A 112 -14.08 5.79 -3.34
N PHE A 113 -13.69 4.61 -3.84
CA PHE A 113 -13.71 4.23 -5.26
C PHE A 113 -14.30 2.80 -5.43
N PRO A 114 -15.61 2.60 -5.22
CA PRO A 114 -16.20 1.26 -5.14
C PRO A 114 -15.91 0.35 -6.34
N GLY A 115 -16.09 0.83 -7.58
CA GLY A 115 -15.81 0.04 -8.79
C GLY A 115 -14.33 -0.27 -9.03
N ILE A 116 -13.42 0.50 -8.43
CA ILE A 116 -11.98 0.22 -8.47
C ILE A 116 -11.60 -0.82 -7.42
N HIS A 117 -12.17 -0.73 -6.22
CA HIS A 117 -11.85 -1.63 -5.12
C HIS A 117 -12.09 -3.09 -5.50
N GLU A 118 -13.23 -3.38 -6.12
CA GLU A 118 -13.58 -4.72 -6.60
C GLU A 118 -12.64 -5.19 -7.72
N ALA A 119 -12.32 -4.32 -8.68
CA ALA A 119 -11.41 -4.64 -9.77
C ALA A 119 -9.98 -4.90 -9.30
N LEU A 120 -9.53 -4.19 -8.26
CA LEU A 120 -8.20 -4.34 -7.68
C LEU A 120 -8.02 -5.68 -6.97
N ASP A 121 -9.02 -6.07 -6.19
CA ASP A 121 -9.08 -7.36 -5.50
C ASP A 121 -8.94 -8.53 -6.47
N LEU A 122 -9.52 -8.42 -7.67
CA LEU A 122 -9.41 -9.42 -8.72
C LEU A 122 -8.04 -9.39 -9.40
N ALA A 123 -7.54 -8.20 -9.74
CA ALA A 123 -6.29 -8.03 -10.49
C ALA A 123 -5.03 -8.45 -9.71
N LEU A 124 -5.00 -8.24 -8.38
CA LEU A 124 -3.81 -8.48 -7.57
C LEU A 124 -3.66 -9.93 -7.08
N GLN A 125 -4.68 -10.78 -7.21
CA GLN A 125 -4.63 -12.21 -6.82
C GLN A 125 -3.52 -13.00 -7.54
N HIS A 126 -3.08 -12.54 -8.72
CA HIS A 126 -2.12 -13.26 -9.57
C HIS A 126 -0.71 -12.65 -9.62
N VAL A 127 -0.52 -11.46 -9.05
CA VAL A 127 0.67 -10.61 -9.30
C VAL A 127 1.57 -10.49 -8.07
N THR A 128 0.96 -10.56 -6.90
CA THR A 128 1.66 -10.55 -5.62
C THR A 128 1.46 -11.91 -4.98
N GLY A 129 2.53 -12.61 -4.59
CA GLY A 129 2.42 -13.67 -3.57
C GLY A 129 1.63 -13.12 -2.38
N PRO A 130 0.95 -13.97 -1.58
CA PRO A 130 -0.24 -13.61 -0.80
C PRO A 130 -0.13 -12.21 -0.21
N SER A 131 -0.81 -11.26 -0.87
CA SER A 131 -0.90 -9.89 -0.41
C SER A 131 -2.18 -9.70 0.37
N ALA A 132 -2.18 -8.71 1.23
CA ALA A 132 -3.07 -8.57 2.36
C ALA A 132 -4.55 -8.31 2.02
N HIS A 133 -4.89 -8.14 0.73
CA HIS A 133 -6.28 -8.09 0.24
C HIS A 133 -7.04 -9.41 0.44
N THR A 134 -6.37 -10.56 0.43
CA THR A 134 -7.02 -11.86 0.66
C THR A 134 -7.45 -12.05 2.12
N VAL A 135 -6.86 -11.31 3.06
CA VAL A 135 -7.04 -11.54 4.51
C VAL A 135 -8.40 -11.03 5.02
N LEU A 136 -9.10 -10.17 4.29
CA LEU A 136 -10.39 -9.62 4.73
C LEU A 136 -11.63 -10.35 4.20
N LYS A 137 -11.48 -11.33 3.28
CA LYS A 137 -12.63 -12.11 2.75
C LYS A 137 -12.91 -13.44 3.47
N HIS A 138 -12.04 -13.89 4.38
CA HIS A 138 -12.31 -15.08 5.21
C HIS A 138 -12.06 -14.83 6.69
N PRO A 139 -13.12 -14.70 7.52
CA PRO A 139 -13.00 -14.76 8.98
C PRO A 139 -12.66 -16.16 9.53
N SER A 140 -12.39 -17.16 8.68
CA SER A 140 -12.26 -18.56 9.09
C SER A 140 -11.31 -19.32 8.17
N ALA A 141 -10.00 -19.08 8.30
CA ALA A 141 -8.98 -20.03 7.87
C ALA A 141 -7.65 -19.56 8.41
N TYR A 142 -7.37 -19.82 9.68
CA TYR A 142 -6.05 -20.13 10.26
C TYR A 142 -6.28 -20.39 11.75
N GLY A 143 -6.85 -21.56 12.04
CA GLY A 143 -6.69 -22.18 13.34
C GLY A 143 -5.28 -22.78 13.42
N LEU A 144 -4.50 -22.31 14.39
CA LEU A 144 -3.33 -22.89 15.06
C LEU A 144 -3.12 -21.91 16.24
N GLU A 145 -3.45 -22.19 17.50
CA GLU A 145 -3.71 -23.41 18.28
C GLU A 145 -5.00 -23.27 19.11
#